data_AF-A0A7K7XK44-F1
#
_entry.id   AF-A0A7K7XK44-F1
#
_cell.length_a   1.000
_cell.length_b   1.000
_cell.length_c   1.000
_cell.angle_alpha   90.00
_cell.angle_beta   90.00
_cell.angle_gamma   90.00
#
_symmetry.space_group_name_H-M   'P 1'
#
loop_
_entity.id
_entity.type
_entity.pdbx_description
1 polymer ?
#
loop_
_entity_poly.entity_id
_entity_poly.type
_entity_poly.pdbx_seq_one_letter_code
_entity_poly.pdbx_strand_id
1 'polypeptide(L)'
;GFLEDGILVQDVSRTRRRYLGSWTFPWDVMAVLPTELLCLLPGVPRVPGVPAARANRCLRVPRLFEAFDRCETRTGWPNVFRVAKLMLYLLLGIHWHGCLYFALSAHLGLGVDPWVCPSSTRLLRRYLHSFYFSTLVLATVGDTPAPQREEELLFLTAGFLLAVLGFATITGNISAVIVNLSAADAAFYPDAGPVRRVHLAALRRVGLFRGWEHGLLRQLVLRLRPQVFGPGEFVCRRGDVGREMYFVREGRLAVVAEDGATRLAVLGEGLYFGEISLINIKGNTAGNRRTANILSIGYSDLFCLGKEDLAEVLAEFPCARAAMEAKGRELLLRMGQLDTGAEAAATAAEAKAERRLRGLEVALEGLQTRAARLLAQLEASALRMALRVQRLEGR
;
A
#
# COMPACT_ATOMS: atom_id res chain seq x y z
N GLY A 1 13.17 27.29 6.72
CA GLY A 1 12.33 27.25 5.53
C GLY A 1 11.00 26.60 5.87
N PHE A 2 10.00 26.79 5.02
CA PHE A 2 8.69 26.15 5.13
C PHE A 2 8.36 25.45 3.80
N LEU A 3 7.45 24.49 3.83
CA LEU A 3 6.95 23.83 2.62
C LEU A 3 5.79 24.65 2.05
N GLU A 4 5.90 24.99 0.77
CA GLU A 4 4.87 25.65 -0.05
C GLU A 4 4.78 24.85 -1.35
N ASP A 5 3.61 24.29 -1.66
CA ASP A 5 3.37 23.41 -2.83
C ASP A 5 4.36 22.24 -2.96
N GLY A 6 4.82 21.71 -1.82
CA GLY A 6 5.79 20.61 -1.77
C GLY A 6 7.25 21.03 -1.98
N ILE A 7 7.53 22.32 -2.19
CA ILE A 7 8.88 22.87 -2.35
C ILE A 7 9.35 23.49 -1.03
N LEU A 8 10.58 23.18 -0.63
CA LEU A 8 11.21 23.81 0.54
C LEU A 8 11.65 25.23 0.20
N VAL A 9 10.87 26.22 0.62
CA VAL A 9 11.21 27.64 0.48
C VAL A 9 12.25 28.00 1.55
N GLN A 10 13.45 28.40 1.11
CA GLN A 10 14.55 28.83 1.98
C GLN A 10 14.75 30.36 2.06
N ASP A 11 13.95 31.13 1.31
CA ASP A 11 14.01 32.59 1.34
C ASP A 11 13.72 33.12 2.76
N VAL A 12 14.69 33.87 3.31
CA VAL A 12 14.65 34.45 4.65
C VAL A 12 13.49 35.44 4.79
N SER A 13 13.22 36.24 3.76
CA SER A 13 12.20 37.30 3.81
C SER A 13 10.78 36.73 3.90
N ARG A 14 10.52 35.67 3.13
CA ARG A 14 9.26 34.91 3.14
C ARG A 14 9.09 34.12 4.42
N THR A 15 10.16 33.45 4.87
CA THR A 15 10.15 32.69 6.13
C THR A 15 9.84 33.61 7.31
N ARG A 16 10.45 34.81 7.37
CA ARG A 16 10.20 35.80 8.43
C ARG A 16 8.76 36.27 8.47
N ARG A 17 8.18 36.66 7.31
CA ARG A 17 6.78 37.12 7.23
C ARG A 17 5.81 36.05 7.70
N ARG A 18 6.00 34.81 7.26
CA ARG A 18 5.17 33.68 7.66
C ARG A 18 5.28 33.38 9.16
N TYR A 19 6.50 33.41 9.71
CA TYR A 19 6.72 33.18 11.13
C TYR A 19 6.07 34.25 12.00
N LEU A 20 6.25 35.53 11.66
CA LEU A 20 5.65 36.65 12.40
C LEU A 20 4.11 36.69 12.32
N GLY A 21 3.54 36.22 11.21
CA GLY A 21 2.08 36.07 11.07
C GLY A 21 1.52 34.78 11.68
N SER A 22 2.38 33.89 12.18
CA SER A 22 1.96 32.63 12.78
C SER A 22 1.65 32.82 14.27
N TRP A 23 0.69 32.04 14.76
CA TRP A 23 0.38 31.93 16.19
C TRP A 23 1.54 31.38 17.02
N THR A 24 2.58 30.78 16.43
CA THR A 24 3.76 30.28 17.16
C THR A 24 4.65 31.41 17.69
N PHE A 25 4.69 32.55 17.00
CA PHE A 25 5.54 33.68 17.39
C PHE A 25 5.30 34.21 18.81
N PRO A 26 4.06 34.53 19.24
CA PRO A 26 3.82 35.02 20.61
C PRO A 26 4.19 33.99 21.70
N TRP A 27 3.96 32.69 21.45
CA TRP A 27 4.36 31.62 22.38
C TRP A 27 5.89 31.55 22.54
N ASP A 28 6.61 31.69 21.44
CA ASP A 28 8.07 31.68 21.44
C ASP A 28 8.66 32.91 22.16
N VAL A 29 8.01 34.07 22.04
CA VAL A 29 8.38 35.29 22.78
C VAL A 29 8.14 35.11 24.29
N MET A 30 6.96 34.60 24.68
CA MET A 30 6.63 34.31 26.10
C MET A 30 7.60 33.29 26.73
N ALA A 31 8.09 32.34 25.95
CA ALA A 31 9.02 31.31 26.41
C ALA A 31 10.49 31.79 26.57
N VAL A 32 10.82 32.99 26.09
CA VAL A 32 12.17 33.58 26.16
C VAL A 32 12.22 34.74 27.17
N LEU A 33 11.07 35.32 27.52
CA LEU A 33 10.97 36.41 28.48
C LEU A 33 11.65 36.06 29.83
N PRO A 34 12.60 36.89 30.31
CA PRO A 34 13.28 36.66 31.58
C PRO A 34 12.38 37.06 32.76
N THR A 35 11.38 36.23 33.03
CA THR A 35 10.40 36.40 34.13
C THR A 35 11.05 36.47 35.51
N GLU A 36 12.27 35.95 35.65
CA GLU A 36 13.08 36.07 36.86
C GLU A 36 13.49 37.51 37.16
N LEU A 37 13.70 38.33 36.12
CA LEU A 37 14.12 39.72 36.26
C LEU A 37 12.96 40.60 36.74
N LEU A 38 11.73 40.23 36.40
CA LEU A 38 10.51 40.88 36.89
C LEU A 38 10.32 40.71 38.40
N CYS A 39 10.85 39.63 38.99
CA CYS A 39 10.85 39.40 40.43
C CYS A 39 11.85 40.27 41.22
N LEU A 40 12.73 41.01 40.52
CA LEU A 40 13.72 41.93 41.13
C LEU A 40 13.25 43.39 41.18
N LEU A 41 12.08 43.70 40.61
CA LEU A 41 11.53 45.07 40.58
C LEU A 41 11.04 45.50 41.99
N PRO A 42 11.37 46.73 42.44
CA PRO A 42 10.91 47.24 43.73
C PRO A 42 9.39 47.45 43.71
N GLY A 43 8.67 46.73 44.59
CA GLY A 43 7.21 46.83 44.74
C GLY A 43 6.43 45.52 44.57
N VAL A 44 7.08 44.44 44.10
CA VAL A 44 6.45 43.11 44.02
C VAL A 44 6.67 42.38 45.36
N PRO A 45 5.63 41.85 46.04
CA PRO A 45 5.82 41.08 47.25
C PRO A 45 6.80 39.93 46.96
N ARG A 46 7.80 39.77 47.83
CA ARG A 46 8.86 38.76 47.71
C ARG A 46 8.25 37.37 47.96
N VAL A 47 7.47 36.87 47.01
CA VAL A 47 6.84 35.54 47.07
C VAL A 47 7.98 34.52 47.19
N PRO A 48 7.96 33.61 48.19
CA PRO A 48 8.94 32.54 48.31
C PRO A 48 8.71 31.52 47.19
N GLY A 49 9.20 31.83 45.97
CA GLY A 49 8.82 31.08 44.77
C GLY A 49 9.61 31.43 43.51
N VAL A 50 10.87 31.88 43.63
CA VAL A 50 11.77 32.14 42.48
C VAL A 50 11.82 30.98 41.46
N PRO A 51 11.70 29.69 41.85
CA PRO A 51 11.65 28.59 40.90
C PRO A 51 10.36 28.55 40.05
N ALA A 52 9.20 28.89 40.61
CA ALA A 52 7.91 28.86 39.90
C ALA A 52 7.82 29.96 38.82
N ALA A 53 8.52 31.08 39.02
CA ALA A 53 8.64 32.14 38.02
C ALA A 53 9.30 31.67 36.71
N ARG A 54 10.04 30.54 36.72
CA ARG A 54 10.67 29.95 35.53
C ARG A 54 9.73 29.03 34.72
N ALA A 55 8.49 28.83 35.16
CA ALA A 55 7.52 27.97 34.49
C ALA A 55 7.19 28.42 33.06
N ASN A 56 7.40 29.71 32.73
CA ASN A 56 7.25 30.25 31.38
C ASN A 56 8.16 29.52 30.34
N ARG A 57 9.25 28.90 30.78
CA ARG A 57 10.12 28.10 29.90
C ARG A 57 9.45 26.81 29.41
N CYS A 58 8.44 26.31 30.12
CA CYS A 58 7.65 25.14 29.69
C CYS A 58 6.79 25.44 28.46
N LEU A 59 6.61 26.71 28.08
CA LEU A 59 5.91 27.11 26.85
C LEU A 59 6.64 26.64 25.58
N ARG A 60 7.88 26.14 25.68
CA ARG A 60 8.64 25.54 24.56
C ARG A 60 8.24 24.10 24.22
N VAL A 61 7.32 23.49 24.96
CA VAL A 61 6.87 22.10 24.76
C VAL A 61 6.48 21.76 23.31
N PRO A 62 5.81 22.64 22.53
CA PRO A 62 5.50 22.35 21.12
C PRO A 62 6.74 22.09 20.24
N ARG A 63 7.85 22.80 20.50
CA ARG A 63 9.12 22.59 19.76
C ARG A 63 9.77 21.25 20.12
N LEU A 64 9.58 20.77 21.34
CA LEU A 64 10.05 19.46 21.76
C LEU A 64 9.29 18.35 21.01
N PHE A 65 7.97 18.47 20.88
CA PHE A 65 7.17 17.54 20.09
C PHE A 65 7.58 17.53 18.62
N GLU A 66 7.79 18.70 18.02
CA GLU A 66 8.31 18.79 16.64
C GLU A 66 9.67 18.11 16.48
N ALA A 67 10.57 18.24 17.46
CA ALA A 67 11.85 17.55 17.45
C ALA A 67 11.68 16.02 17.55
N PHE A 68 10.77 15.54 18.41
CA PHE A 68 10.47 14.11 18.52
C PHE A 68 9.88 13.53 17.24
N ASP A 69 8.98 14.23 16.55
CA ASP A 69 8.39 13.74 15.30
C ASP A 69 9.45 13.66 14.18
N ARG A 70 10.38 14.63 14.14
CA ARG A 70 11.52 14.60 13.21
C ARG A 70 12.52 13.50 13.55
N CYS A 71 12.73 13.19 14.83
CA CYS A 71 13.59 12.08 15.23
C CYS A 71 12.96 10.73 14.92
N GLU A 72 11.65 10.56 15.12
CA GLU A 72 10.92 9.33 14.82
C GLU A 72 11.05 8.94 13.34
N THR A 73 10.95 9.92 12.43
CA THR A 73 11.08 9.69 10.97
C THR A 73 12.50 9.45 10.48
N ARG A 74 13.52 9.86 11.25
CA ARG A 74 14.95 9.70 10.88
C ARG A 74 15.61 8.47 11.50
N THR A 75 14.99 7.88 12.52
CA THR A 75 15.55 6.75 13.25
C THR A 75 15.30 5.46 12.48
N GLY A 76 16.31 4.58 12.38
CA GLY A 76 16.17 3.26 11.73
C GLY A 76 15.26 2.28 12.49
N TRP A 77 14.87 2.63 13.72
CA TRP A 77 14.07 1.83 14.65
C TRP A 77 12.87 2.64 15.18
N PRO A 78 11.91 3.02 14.32
CA PRO A 78 10.83 3.95 14.68
C PRO A 78 9.96 3.43 15.83
N ASN A 79 9.70 2.12 15.87
CA ASN A 79 8.89 1.48 16.92
C ASN A 79 9.55 1.56 18.31
N VAL A 80 10.87 1.36 18.39
CA VAL A 80 11.63 1.49 19.66
C VAL A 80 11.60 2.93 20.14
N PHE A 81 11.80 3.89 19.22
CA PHE A 81 11.72 5.31 19.54
C PHE A 81 10.33 5.71 20.07
N ARG A 82 9.26 5.16 19.48
CA ARG A 82 7.88 5.39 19.92
C ARG A 82 7.61 4.88 21.34
N VAL A 83 8.09 3.69 21.67
CA VAL A 83 7.99 3.13 23.04
C VAL A 83 8.82 3.95 24.02
N ALA A 84 10.05 4.34 23.66
CA ALA A 84 10.90 5.17 24.50
C ALA A 84 10.27 6.54 24.81
N LYS A 85 9.65 7.18 23.81
CA LYS A 85 8.89 8.43 23.96
C LYS A 85 7.71 8.26 24.93
N LEU A 86 6.98 7.15 24.83
CA LEU A 86 5.87 6.84 25.73
C LEU A 86 6.34 6.62 27.18
N MET A 87 7.45 5.89 27.37
CA MET A 87 8.06 5.70 28.69
C MET A 87 8.53 7.02 29.30
N LEU A 88 9.10 7.92 28.49
CA LEU A 88 9.49 9.27 28.94
C LEU A 88 8.29 10.08 29.42
N TYR A 89 7.16 10.04 28.70
CA TYR A 89 5.93 10.72 29.11
C TYR A 89 5.36 10.17 30.42
N LEU A 90 5.39 8.84 30.59
CA LEU A 90 4.99 8.19 31.84
C LEU A 90 5.84 8.66 33.03
N LEU A 91 7.17 8.61 32.89
CA LEU A 91 8.10 9.04 33.95
C LEU A 91 7.93 10.53 34.31
N LEU A 92 7.72 11.39 33.30
CA LEU A 92 7.47 12.82 33.53
C LEU A 92 6.15 13.06 34.25
N GLY A 93 5.08 12.32 33.90
CA GLY A 93 3.79 12.36 34.58
C GLY A 93 3.89 11.96 36.05
N ILE A 94 4.59 10.86 36.34
CA ILE A 94 4.85 10.40 37.72
C ILE A 94 5.66 11.45 38.50
N HIS A 95 6.68 12.05 37.88
CA HIS A 95 7.47 13.09 38.52
C HIS A 95 6.62 14.33 38.86
N TRP A 96 5.80 14.83 37.93
CA TRP A 96 4.97 16.02 38.17
C TRP A 96 3.88 15.77 39.21
N HIS A 97 3.20 14.62 39.15
CA HIS A 97 2.21 14.25 40.15
C HIS A 97 2.84 14.06 41.54
N GLY A 98 4.03 13.45 41.62
CA GLY A 98 4.78 13.34 42.88
C GLY A 98 5.20 14.70 43.46
N CYS A 99 5.63 15.65 42.61
CA CYS A 99 5.92 17.01 43.03
C CYS A 99 4.66 17.75 43.52
N LEU A 100 3.51 17.54 42.87
CA LEU A 100 2.24 18.11 43.29
C LEU A 100 1.77 17.53 44.64
N TYR A 101 1.91 16.21 44.83
CA TYR A 101 1.67 15.53 46.10
C TYR A 101 2.55 16.10 47.23
N PHE A 102 3.84 16.32 46.96
CA PHE A 102 4.74 16.95 47.94
C PHE A 102 4.34 18.40 48.25
N ALA A 103 3.94 19.19 47.25
CA ALA A 103 3.48 20.56 47.45
C ALA A 103 2.20 20.61 48.31
N LEU A 104 1.24 19.71 48.07
CA LEU A 104 0.04 19.56 48.88
C LEU A 104 0.38 19.13 50.32
N SER A 105 1.25 18.13 50.46
CA SER A 105 1.77 17.65 51.75
C SER A 105 2.44 18.77 52.56
N ALA A 106 3.20 19.65 51.89
CA ALA A 106 3.84 20.78 52.53
C ALA A 106 2.84 21.87 52.97
N HIS A 107 1.72 22.03 52.25
CA HIS A 107 0.65 22.96 52.61
C HIS A 107 -0.17 22.47 53.80
N LEU A 108 -0.51 21.18 53.85
CA LEU A 108 -1.31 20.56 54.91
C LEU A 108 -0.54 20.34 56.22
N GLY A 109 0.79 20.30 56.16
CA GLY A 109 1.71 20.09 57.28
C GLY A 109 2.35 18.70 57.25
N LEU A 110 3.69 18.65 57.18
CA LEU A 110 4.45 17.40 57.03
C LEU A 110 4.31 16.48 58.25
N GLY A 111 3.92 15.22 58.02
CA GLY A 111 3.82 14.18 59.06
C GLY A 111 2.66 14.35 60.04
N VAL A 112 1.64 15.15 59.69
CA VAL A 112 0.44 15.35 60.53
C VAL A 112 -0.46 14.11 60.54
N ASP A 113 -0.51 13.38 59.43
CA ASP A 113 -1.30 12.16 59.27
C ASP A 113 -0.48 11.10 58.48
N PRO A 114 -0.96 9.84 58.42
CA PRO A 114 -0.27 8.76 57.72
C PRO A 114 -0.20 8.93 56.19
N TRP A 115 -1.04 9.79 55.60
CA TRP A 115 -1.13 9.99 54.15
C TRP A 115 -0.10 11.01 53.65
N VAL A 116 0.14 12.06 54.41
CA VAL A 116 1.07 13.14 54.11
C VAL A 116 2.53 12.68 54.20
N CYS A 117 3.40 13.26 53.38
CA CYS A 117 4.83 12.95 53.39
C CYS A 117 5.44 13.06 54.81
N PRO A 118 6.19 12.05 55.27
CA PRO A 118 6.81 12.06 56.60
C PRO A 118 7.86 13.18 56.72
N SER A 119 7.99 13.73 57.92
CA SER A 119 8.91 14.82 58.28
C SER A 119 10.38 14.35 58.36
N SER A 120 10.93 13.82 57.27
CA SER A 120 12.34 13.44 57.20
C SER A 120 13.24 14.65 56.96
N THR A 121 14.45 14.70 57.53
CA THR A 121 15.43 15.78 57.27
C THR A 121 16.10 15.68 55.90
N ARG A 122 16.15 14.48 55.29
CA ARG A 122 16.84 14.25 54.00
C ARG A 122 15.91 14.54 52.82
N LEU A 123 16.32 15.46 51.94
CA LEU A 123 15.58 15.83 50.72
C LEU A 123 15.34 14.64 49.78
N LEU A 124 16.36 13.80 49.58
CA LEU A 124 16.25 12.61 48.72
C LEU A 124 15.16 11.65 49.22
N ARG A 125 15.04 11.47 50.54
CA ARG A 125 14.03 10.58 51.12
C ARG A 125 12.61 11.11 50.91
N ARG A 126 12.41 12.43 50.99
CA ARG A 126 11.13 13.07 50.68
C ARG A 126 10.75 12.87 49.22
N TYR A 127 11.68 13.13 48.30
CA TYR A 127 11.45 12.95 46.87
C TYR A 127 11.14 11.50 46.51
N LEU A 128 11.94 10.54 46.99
CA LEU A 128 11.71 9.12 46.71
C LEU A 128 10.37 8.63 47.26
N HIS A 129 9.97 9.08 48.45
CA HIS A 129 8.66 8.77 49.03
C HIS A 129 7.52 9.31 48.16
N SER A 130 7.59 10.59 47.77
CA SER A 130 6.59 11.22 46.90
C SER A 130 6.52 10.57 45.52
N PHE A 131 7.68 10.16 44.96
CA PHE A 131 7.75 9.45 43.69
C PHE A 131 7.14 8.06 43.79
N TYR A 132 7.44 7.32 44.86
CA TYR A 132 6.86 6.00 45.15
C TYR A 132 5.33 6.08 45.29
N PHE A 133 4.83 7.00 46.12
CA PHE A 133 3.40 7.25 46.29
C PHE A 133 2.73 7.55 44.95
N SER A 134 3.31 8.47 44.17
CA SER A 134 2.79 8.81 42.84
C SER A 134 2.78 7.64 41.87
N THR A 135 3.78 6.75 41.95
CA THR A 135 3.88 5.57 41.09
C THR A 135 2.75 4.59 41.41
N LEU A 136 2.45 4.36 42.69
CA LEU A 136 1.34 3.49 43.11
C LEU A 136 -0.03 4.00 42.65
N VAL A 137 -0.24 5.32 42.69
CA VAL A 137 -1.49 5.96 42.23
C VAL A 137 -1.60 5.90 40.71
N LEU A 138 -0.57 6.35 39.97
CA LEU A 138 -0.60 6.37 38.49
C LEU A 138 -0.51 5.00 37.83
N ALA A 139 0.06 4.00 38.51
CA ALA A 139 0.04 2.62 38.06
C ALA A 139 -1.23 1.87 38.49
N THR A 140 -2.18 2.53 39.16
CA THR A 140 -3.45 1.96 39.65
C THR A 140 -3.29 0.79 40.64
N VAL A 141 -2.13 0.67 41.31
CA VAL A 141 -1.87 -0.34 42.35
C VAL A 141 -2.65 0.00 43.63
N GLY A 142 -2.65 1.29 44.00
CA GLY A 142 -3.50 1.83 45.06
C GLY A 142 -3.17 1.40 46.50
N ASP A 143 -2.01 0.79 46.75
CA ASP A 143 -1.52 0.46 48.09
C ASP A 143 -1.00 1.70 48.82
N THR A 144 -1.89 2.66 49.05
CA THR A 144 -1.61 3.94 49.70
C THR A 144 -2.43 4.11 50.98
N PRO A 145 -1.91 4.82 52.00
CA PRO A 145 -2.68 5.14 53.20
C PRO A 145 -4.04 5.76 52.87
N ALA A 146 -5.05 5.53 53.71
CA ALA A 146 -6.40 6.08 53.48
C ALA A 146 -6.41 7.60 53.73
N PRO A 147 -6.94 8.41 52.80
CA PRO A 147 -7.06 9.86 52.98
C PRO A 147 -7.99 10.16 54.16
N GLN A 148 -7.61 11.12 54.99
CA GLN A 148 -8.36 11.56 56.17
C GLN A 148 -9.10 12.87 55.92
N ARG A 149 -8.60 13.68 54.97
CA ARG A 149 -9.16 15.00 54.62
C ARG A 149 -9.82 15.00 53.23
N GLU A 150 -10.76 15.91 53.01
CA GLU A 150 -11.43 16.09 51.72
C GLU A 150 -10.44 16.45 50.60
N GLU A 151 -9.43 17.26 50.90
CA GLU A 151 -8.38 17.65 49.95
C GLU A 151 -7.56 16.46 49.47
N GLU A 152 -7.22 15.53 50.38
CA GLU A 152 -6.47 14.31 50.09
C GLU A 152 -7.31 13.34 49.26
N LEU A 153 -8.60 13.22 49.59
CA LEU A 153 -9.55 12.39 48.86
C LEU A 153 -9.75 12.89 47.42
N LEU A 154 -9.89 14.21 47.24
CA LEU A 154 -10.00 14.83 45.91
C LEU A 154 -8.72 14.63 45.10
N PHE A 155 -7.55 14.86 45.70
CA PHE A 155 -6.26 14.64 45.03
C PHE A 155 -6.08 13.19 44.59
N LEU A 156 -6.37 12.24 45.48
CA LEU A 156 -6.27 10.81 45.20
C LEU A 156 -7.25 10.39 44.09
N THR A 157 -8.50 10.84 44.15
CA THR A 157 -9.53 10.54 43.13
C THR A 157 -9.15 11.11 41.76
N ALA A 158 -8.68 12.36 41.71
CA ALA A 158 -8.20 12.98 40.47
C ALA A 158 -6.98 12.25 39.90
N GLY A 159 -6.06 11.82 40.76
CA GLY A 159 -4.90 11.02 40.39
C GLY A 159 -5.28 9.68 39.74
N PHE A 160 -6.22 8.94 40.34
CA PHE A 160 -6.71 7.68 39.76
C PHE A 160 -7.46 7.89 38.44
N LEU A 161 -8.27 8.95 38.31
CA LEU A 161 -8.97 9.25 37.05
C LEU A 161 -7.95 9.55 35.92
N LEU A 162 -6.92 10.34 36.23
CA LEU A 162 -5.81 10.61 35.31
C LEU A 162 -5.04 9.32 34.96
N ALA A 163 -4.83 8.44 35.93
CA ALA A 163 -4.15 7.17 35.77
C ALA A 163 -4.90 6.23 34.81
N VAL A 164 -6.21 6.06 35.00
CA VAL A 164 -7.04 5.19 34.14
C VAL A 164 -7.04 5.70 32.69
N LEU A 165 -7.21 7.01 32.49
CA LEU A 165 -7.18 7.60 31.15
C LEU A 165 -5.78 7.47 30.51
N GLY A 166 -4.73 7.73 31.28
CA GLY A 166 -3.34 7.57 30.85
C GLY A 166 -3.02 6.12 30.46
N PHE A 167 -3.36 5.15 31.32
CA PHE A 167 -3.10 3.73 31.08
C PHE A 167 -3.83 3.21 29.83
N ALA A 168 -5.07 3.65 29.58
CA ALA A 168 -5.80 3.33 28.37
C ALA A 168 -5.06 3.82 27.10
N THR A 169 -4.56 5.06 27.10
CA THR A 169 -3.80 5.60 25.95
C THR A 169 -2.46 4.89 25.74
N ILE A 170 -1.75 4.55 26.83
CA ILE A 170 -0.46 3.84 26.79
C ILE A 170 -0.66 2.44 26.20
N THR A 171 -1.64 1.70 26.73
CA THR A 171 -1.93 0.32 26.27
C THR A 171 -2.37 0.31 24.81
N GLY A 172 -3.20 1.27 24.38
CA GLY A 172 -3.61 1.42 22.98
C GLY A 172 -2.43 1.69 22.04
N ASN A 173 -1.54 2.61 22.42
CA ASN A 173 -0.35 2.95 21.63
C ASN A 173 0.65 1.80 21.53
N ILE A 174 0.87 1.04 22.62
CA ILE A 174 1.74 -0.15 22.61
C ILE A 174 1.11 -1.25 21.75
N SER A 175 -0.19 -1.51 21.88
CA SER A 175 -0.91 -2.49 21.07
C SER A 175 -0.79 -2.20 19.57
N ALA A 176 -0.95 -0.92 19.17
CA ALA A 176 -0.76 -0.51 17.78
C ALA A 176 0.66 -0.79 17.24
N VAL A 177 1.69 -0.64 18.08
CA VAL A 177 3.08 -0.99 17.71
C VAL A 177 3.26 -2.50 17.54
N ILE A 178 2.68 -3.31 18.45
CA ILE A 178 2.74 -4.77 18.38
C ILE A 178 2.07 -5.28 17.10
N VAL A 179 0.86 -4.78 16.80
CA VAL A 179 0.14 -5.16 15.57
C VAL A 179 0.94 -4.78 14.33
N ASN A 180 1.57 -3.59 14.31
CA ASN A 180 2.40 -3.15 13.19
C ASN A 180 3.67 -3.98 13.02
N LEU A 181 4.27 -4.48 14.12
CA LEU A 181 5.40 -5.41 14.07
C LEU A 181 4.95 -6.77 13.52
N SER A 182 3.82 -7.30 14.00
CA SER A 182 3.27 -8.58 13.52
C SER A 182 2.71 -8.50 12.10
N ALA A 183 2.43 -7.31 11.58
CA ALA A 183 1.92 -7.13 10.21
C ALA A 183 2.94 -7.56 9.16
N ALA A 184 4.24 -7.47 9.44
CA ALA A 184 5.29 -7.98 8.55
C ALA A 184 5.27 -9.52 8.47
N ASP A 185 5.05 -10.19 9.61
CA ASP A 185 4.90 -11.65 9.66
C ASP A 185 3.58 -12.09 9.03
N ALA A 186 2.50 -11.31 9.17
CA ALA A 186 1.24 -11.56 8.47
C ALA A 186 1.40 -11.37 6.94
N ALA A 187 2.24 -10.43 6.51
CA ALA A 187 2.57 -10.22 5.10
C ALA A 187 3.46 -11.33 4.50
N PHE A 188 4.05 -12.20 5.32
CA PHE A 188 4.72 -13.44 4.88
C PHE A 188 3.74 -14.49 4.33
N TYR A 189 2.43 -14.25 4.42
CA TYR A 189 1.38 -14.89 3.62
C TYR A 189 0.86 -13.91 2.56
N PRO A 190 1.61 -13.60 1.49
CA PRO A 190 1.25 -12.53 0.59
C PRO A 190 0.27 -13.04 -0.47
N ASP A 191 -0.88 -12.36 -0.58
CA ASP A 191 -1.44 -12.10 -1.90
C ASP A 191 -0.43 -11.24 -2.69
N ALA A 192 -0.20 -11.63 -3.94
CA ALA A 192 0.93 -11.23 -4.78
C ALA A 192 0.91 -9.74 -5.20
N GLY A 193 1.46 -8.86 -4.38
CA GLY A 193 1.55 -7.41 -4.66
C GLY A 193 2.89 -6.88 -5.20
N PRO A 194 4.06 -7.19 -4.61
CA PRO A 194 5.23 -6.32 -4.79
C PRO A 194 6.23 -6.74 -5.89
N VAL A 195 5.78 -7.30 -7.03
CA VAL A 195 6.70 -8.03 -7.95
C VAL A 195 6.97 -7.38 -9.32
N ARG A 196 6.52 -6.14 -9.54
CA ARG A 196 6.55 -5.49 -10.87
C ARG A 196 7.95 -5.22 -11.46
N ARG A 197 8.98 -4.94 -10.65
CA ARG A 197 10.33 -4.59 -11.15
C ARG A 197 11.22 -5.80 -11.42
N VAL A 198 11.04 -6.90 -10.70
CA VAL A 198 11.88 -8.11 -10.83
C VAL A 198 11.51 -8.91 -12.09
N HIS A 199 10.24 -8.86 -12.50
CA HIS A 199 9.72 -9.72 -13.57
C HIS A 199 10.20 -9.36 -14.97
N LEU A 200 10.46 -8.08 -15.24
CA LEU A 200 10.86 -7.63 -16.59
C LEU A 200 12.23 -8.19 -17.01
N ALA A 201 13.17 -8.28 -16.07
CA ALA A 201 14.50 -8.85 -16.32
C ALA A 201 14.42 -10.36 -16.62
N ALA A 202 13.55 -11.08 -15.90
CA ALA A 202 13.33 -12.50 -16.12
C ALA A 202 12.68 -12.78 -17.49
N LEU A 203 11.66 -12.02 -17.89
CA LEU A 203 11.02 -12.19 -19.20
C LEU A 203 11.96 -11.93 -20.38
N ARG A 204 12.87 -10.96 -20.26
CA ARG A 204 13.86 -10.69 -21.33
C ARG A 204 14.84 -11.84 -21.56
N ARG A 205 15.05 -12.71 -20.56
CA ARG A 205 15.87 -13.90 -20.74
C ARG A 205 15.17 -14.94 -21.61
N VAL A 206 13.83 -14.93 -21.64
CA VAL A 206 13.03 -15.86 -22.43
C VAL A 206 13.25 -15.61 -23.92
N GLY A 207 13.68 -16.65 -24.64
CA GLY A 207 14.04 -16.56 -26.05
C GLY A 207 12.94 -15.97 -26.94
N LEU A 208 11.68 -16.28 -26.62
CA LEU A 208 10.49 -15.78 -27.31
C LEU A 208 10.38 -14.24 -27.31
N PHE A 209 10.80 -13.61 -26.20
CA PHE A 209 10.57 -12.19 -25.92
C PHE A 209 11.76 -11.28 -26.23
N ARG A 210 12.89 -11.83 -26.68
CA ARG A 210 14.12 -11.06 -26.95
C ARG A 210 13.95 -9.98 -28.02
N GLY A 211 13.03 -10.16 -28.97
CA GLY A 211 12.77 -9.24 -30.06
C GLY A 211 11.50 -8.38 -29.90
N TRP A 212 10.85 -8.44 -28.75
CA TRP A 212 9.55 -7.78 -28.54
C TRP A 212 9.71 -6.34 -28.05
N GLU A 213 8.74 -5.50 -28.43
CA GLU A 213 8.73 -4.09 -28.04
C GLU A 213 8.59 -3.93 -26.51
N HIS A 214 9.21 -2.90 -25.96
CA HIS A 214 9.19 -2.63 -24.53
C HIS A 214 7.78 -2.32 -23.98
N GLY A 215 6.88 -1.75 -24.80
CA GLY A 215 5.48 -1.52 -24.44
C GLY A 215 4.73 -2.83 -24.19
N LEU A 216 4.85 -3.77 -25.13
CA LEU A 216 4.29 -5.12 -25.05
C LEU A 216 4.78 -5.88 -23.81
N LEU A 217 6.10 -5.88 -23.55
CA LEU A 217 6.66 -6.56 -22.38
C LEU A 217 6.12 -5.98 -21.06
N ARG A 218 5.90 -4.66 -20.99
CA ARG A 218 5.32 -4.04 -19.79
C ARG A 218 3.89 -4.49 -19.56
N GLN A 219 3.07 -4.57 -20.60
CA GLN A 219 1.69 -5.05 -20.48
C GLN A 219 1.63 -6.51 -20.04
N LEU A 220 2.54 -7.36 -20.55
CA LEU A 220 2.62 -8.76 -20.12
C LEU A 220 3.03 -8.88 -18.65
N VAL A 221 4.06 -8.15 -18.21
CA VAL A 221 4.52 -8.16 -16.81
C VAL A 221 3.39 -7.85 -15.83
N LEU A 222 2.45 -6.97 -16.20
CA LEU A 222 1.31 -6.60 -15.36
C LEU A 222 0.29 -7.73 -15.20
N ARG A 223 0.23 -8.66 -16.15
CA ARG A 223 -0.73 -9.79 -16.15
C ARG A 223 -0.10 -11.12 -15.67
N LEU A 224 1.21 -11.15 -15.42
CA LEU A 224 1.88 -12.36 -14.93
C LEU A 224 1.62 -12.64 -13.45
N ARG A 225 1.32 -13.91 -13.15
CA ARG A 225 1.14 -14.41 -11.79
C ARG A 225 2.30 -15.32 -11.41
N PRO A 226 3.06 -15.04 -10.33
CA PRO A 226 4.07 -15.97 -9.84
C PRO A 226 3.42 -17.21 -9.25
N GLN A 227 3.96 -18.39 -9.56
CA GLN A 227 3.51 -19.67 -9.02
C GLN A 227 4.72 -20.55 -8.68
N VAL A 228 4.70 -21.16 -7.51
CA VAL A 228 5.79 -22.00 -7.00
C VAL A 228 5.34 -23.45 -7.02
N PHE A 229 6.21 -24.34 -7.48
CA PHE A 229 5.98 -25.78 -7.51
C PHE A 229 7.05 -26.53 -6.71
N GLY A 230 6.63 -27.52 -5.95
CA GLY A 230 7.50 -28.38 -5.15
C GLY A 230 8.16 -29.50 -5.96
N PRO A 231 9.18 -30.18 -5.40
CA PRO A 231 9.82 -31.33 -6.04
C PRO A 231 8.82 -32.49 -6.22
N GLY A 232 8.75 -33.05 -7.42
CA GLY A 232 7.84 -34.15 -7.77
C GLY A 232 6.40 -33.72 -8.06
N GLU A 233 6.12 -32.43 -8.08
CA GLU A 233 4.79 -31.91 -8.39
C GLU A 233 4.59 -31.76 -9.91
N PHE A 234 3.42 -32.15 -10.40
CA PHE A 234 3.05 -31.98 -11.81
C PHE A 234 2.49 -30.58 -12.03
N VAL A 235 3.12 -29.81 -12.93
CA VAL A 235 2.61 -28.49 -13.35
C VAL A 235 1.42 -28.65 -14.28
N CYS A 236 1.49 -29.61 -15.21
CA CYS A 236 0.36 -30.01 -16.03
C CYS A 236 0.49 -31.46 -16.50
N ARG A 237 -0.65 -32.12 -16.75
CA ARG A 237 -0.68 -33.47 -17.30
C ARG A 237 -1.17 -33.44 -18.75
N ARG A 238 -0.70 -34.40 -19.54
CA ARG A 238 -1.13 -34.60 -20.93
C ARG A 238 -2.63 -34.85 -20.96
N GLY A 239 -3.33 -34.16 -21.86
CA GLY A 239 -4.78 -34.26 -22.01
C GLY A 239 -5.57 -33.23 -21.21
N ASP A 240 -4.98 -32.58 -20.20
CA ASP A 240 -5.65 -31.51 -19.46
C ASP A 240 -5.98 -30.32 -20.36
N VAL A 241 -6.99 -29.54 -20.00
CA VAL A 241 -7.34 -28.32 -20.75
C VAL A 241 -6.33 -27.22 -20.44
N GLY A 242 -5.59 -26.75 -21.44
CA GLY A 242 -4.54 -25.75 -21.26
C GLY A 242 -5.10 -24.32 -21.30
N ARG A 243 -5.25 -23.68 -20.14
CA ARG A 243 -5.74 -22.28 -20.06
C ARG A 243 -4.64 -21.23 -19.88
N GLU A 244 -3.41 -21.68 -19.67
CA GLU A 244 -2.31 -20.83 -19.20
C GLU A 244 -0.99 -21.26 -19.86
N MET A 245 -0.01 -20.36 -19.98
CA MET A 245 1.39 -20.73 -20.26
C MET A 245 2.25 -20.39 -19.07
N TYR A 246 3.39 -21.08 -18.99
CA TYR A 246 4.35 -20.88 -17.92
C TYR A 246 5.72 -20.53 -18.48
N PHE A 247 6.39 -19.60 -17.80
CA PHE A 247 7.79 -19.24 -18.04
C PHE A 247 8.61 -19.67 -16.83
N VAL A 248 9.71 -20.37 -17.06
CA VAL A 248 10.61 -20.81 -15.99
C VAL A 248 11.49 -19.63 -15.58
N ARG A 249 11.24 -19.08 -14.38
CA ARG A 249 12.08 -18.03 -13.77
C ARG A 249 13.32 -18.64 -13.15
N GLU A 250 13.10 -19.63 -12.29
CA GLU A 250 14.12 -20.33 -11.52
C GLU A 250 13.71 -21.80 -11.35
N GLY A 251 14.68 -22.71 -11.33
CA GLY A 251 14.44 -24.13 -11.18
C GLY A 251 14.48 -24.92 -12.50
N ARG A 252 14.10 -26.20 -12.41
CA ARG A 252 14.16 -27.15 -13.54
C ARG A 252 12.93 -28.04 -13.55
N LEU A 253 12.33 -28.14 -14.72
CA LEU A 253 11.19 -29.02 -14.98
C LEU A 253 11.63 -30.16 -15.90
N ALA A 254 11.09 -31.34 -15.72
CA ALA A 254 11.23 -32.47 -16.62
C ALA A 254 9.94 -32.65 -17.43
N VAL A 255 10.08 -32.82 -18.74
CA VAL A 255 9.02 -33.36 -19.59
C VAL A 255 9.07 -34.87 -19.45
N VAL A 256 7.99 -35.48 -18.96
CA VAL A 256 7.93 -36.90 -18.61
C VAL A 256 7.02 -37.64 -19.59
N ALA A 257 7.35 -38.89 -19.91
CA ALA A 257 6.49 -39.75 -20.71
C ALA A 257 5.21 -40.14 -19.95
N GLU A 258 4.35 -40.95 -20.56
CA GLU A 258 3.09 -41.39 -19.94
C GLU A 258 3.31 -42.28 -18.69
N ASP A 259 4.47 -42.92 -18.59
CA ASP A 259 4.86 -43.77 -17.47
C ASP A 259 5.19 -43.01 -16.17
N GLY A 260 5.28 -41.67 -16.22
CA GLY A 260 5.62 -40.85 -15.06
C GLY A 260 7.08 -40.96 -14.59
N ALA A 261 7.91 -41.75 -15.27
CA ALA A 261 9.28 -42.06 -14.86
C ALA A 261 10.32 -41.67 -15.92
N THR A 262 10.02 -41.88 -17.21
CA THR A 262 10.97 -41.61 -18.29
C THR A 262 11.01 -40.12 -18.61
N ARG A 263 12.19 -39.50 -18.41
CA ARG A 263 12.42 -38.07 -18.71
C ARG A 263 12.81 -37.89 -20.18
N LEU A 264 11.98 -37.19 -20.93
CA LEU A 264 12.17 -36.92 -22.36
C LEU A 264 13.03 -35.67 -22.59
N ALA A 265 12.82 -34.62 -21.80
CA ALA A 265 13.53 -33.35 -21.90
C ALA A 265 13.55 -32.62 -20.55
N VAL A 266 14.47 -31.67 -20.39
CA VAL A 266 14.55 -30.82 -19.19
C VAL A 266 14.42 -29.35 -19.62
N LEU A 267 13.47 -28.65 -19.01
CA LEU A 267 13.24 -27.22 -19.19
C LEU A 267 13.88 -26.47 -18.02
N GLY A 268 14.90 -25.67 -18.31
CA GLY A 268 15.54 -24.78 -17.34
C GLY A 268 15.07 -23.32 -17.50
N GLU A 269 15.76 -22.44 -16.77
CA GLU A 269 15.49 -21.00 -16.74
C GLU A 269 15.49 -20.35 -18.12
N GLY A 270 14.53 -19.44 -18.33
CA GLY A 270 14.36 -18.73 -19.61
C GLY A 270 13.68 -19.57 -20.70
N LEU A 271 13.35 -20.84 -20.44
CA LEU A 271 12.45 -21.61 -21.28
C LEU A 271 11.00 -21.41 -20.83
N TYR A 272 10.07 -21.73 -21.73
CA TYR A 272 8.65 -21.59 -21.53
C TYR A 272 7.92 -22.79 -22.13
N PHE A 273 6.67 -22.98 -21.73
CA PHE A 273 5.82 -24.04 -22.25
C PHE A 273 4.33 -23.69 -22.13
N GLY A 274 3.51 -24.44 -22.86
CA GLY A 274 2.05 -24.30 -22.84
C GLY A 274 1.49 -23.36 -23.91
N GLU A 275 2.35 -22.86 -24.82
CA GLU A 275 2.01 -21.98 -25.93
C GLU A 275 0.99 -22.59 -26.91
N ILE A 276 1.04 -23.91 -27.13
CA ILE A 276 0.19 -24.62 -28.10
C ILE A 276 -1.30 -24.55 -27.72
N SER A 277 -1.65 -24.65 -26.43
CA SER A 277 -3.04 -24.66 -25.98
C SER A 277 -3.69 -23.26 -26.01
N LEU A 278 -2.87 -22.21 -25.91
CA LEU A 278 -3.35 -20.83 -25.83
C LEU A 278 -3.80 -20.29 -27.19
N ILE A 279 -3.08 -20.67 -28.25
CA ILE A 279 -3.27 -20.13 -29.59
C ILE A 279 -4.12 -21.09 -30.41
N ASN A 280 -5.21 -20.58 -30.98
CA ASN A 280 -6.06 -21.38 -31.84
C ASN A 280 -5.45 -21.53 -33.23
N ILE A 281 -4.48 -22.43 -33.37
CA ILE A 281 -3.85 -22.77 -34.64
C ILE A 281 -4.80 -23.68 -35.43
N LYS A 282 -5.10 -23.30 -36.67
CA LYS A 282 -5.97 -24.09 -37.57
C LYS A 282 -5.28 -25.40 -37.94
N GLY A 283 -6.06 -26.49 -38.02
CA GLY A 283 -5.52 -27.83 -38.30
C GLY A 283 -4.82 -28.49 -37.12
N ASN A 284 -4.87 -27.89 -35.91
CA ASN A 284 -4.36 -28.52 -34.70
C ASN A 284 -5.26 -29.69 -34.25
N THR A 285 -4.73 -30.91 -34.29
CA THR A 285 -5.45 -32.13 -33.86
C THR A 285 -5.54 -32.29 -32.34
N ALA A 286 -4.61 -31.69 -31.58
CA ALA A 286 -4.62 -31.73 -30.11
C ALA A 286 -5.63 -30.73 -29.50
N GLY A 287 -6.10 -29.76 -30.28
CA GLY A 287 -7.00 -28.72 -29.83
C GLY A 287 -6.45 -27.92 -28.64
N ASN A 288 -7.30 -27.64 -27.65
CA ASN A 288 -6.93 -26.89 -26.45
C ASN A 288 -6.45 -27.79 -25.28
N ARG A 289 -5.86 -28.95 -25.59
CA ARG A 289 -5.35 -29.87 -24.56
C ARG A 289 -3.84 -29.78 -24.44
N ARG A 290 -3.30 -30.11 -23.27
CA ARG A 290 -1.87 -30.21 -22.99
C ARG A 290 -1.29 -31.41 -23.74
N THR A 291 -0.14 -31.20 -24.39
CA THR A 291 0.51 -32.21 -25.23
C THR A 291 1.50 -33.09 -24.47
N ALA A 292 1.95 -32.69 -23.28
CA ALA A 292 2.96 -33.41 -22.51
C ALA A 292 2.74 -33.31 -20.98
N ASN A 293 3.31 -34.25 -20.24
CA ASN A 293 3.39 -34.21 -18.78
C ASN A 293 4.61 -33.38 -18.37
N ILE A 294 4.43 -32.44 -17.44
CA ILE A 294 5.52 -31.58 -16.96
C ILE A 294 5.60 -31.70 -15.44
N LEU A 295 6.76 -32.12 -14.96
CA LEU A 295 7.06 -32.40 -13.57
C LEU A 295 8.16 -31.46 -13.06
N SER A 296 8.00 -30.89 -11.87
CA SER A 296 9.06 -30.12 -11.24
C SER A 296 10.10 -31.05 -10.59
N ILE A 297 11.39 -30.87 -10.91
CA ILE A 297 12.47 -31.69 -10.35
C ILE A 297 12.83 -31.23 -8.93
N GLY A 298 12.81 -29.92 -8.70
CA GLY A 298 13.12 -29.26 -7.43
C GLY A 298 12.04 -28.25 -7.06
N TYR A 299 12.39 -27.29 -6.20
CA TYR A 299 11.59 -26.06 -6.09
C TYR A 299 11.76 -25.26 -7.37
N SER A 300 10.65 -24.96 -8.03
CA SER A 300 10.64 -24.21 -9.29
C SER A 300 9.69 -23.02 -9.20
N ASP A 301 10.18 -21.87 -9.61
CA ASP A 301 9.43 -20.63 -9.68
C ASP A 301 9.02 -20.36 -11.13
N LEU A 302 7.73 -20.34 -11.37
CA LEU A 302 7.15 -20.13 -12.69
C LEU A 302 6.35 -18.83 -12.73
N PHE A 303 6.32 -18.21 -13.90
CA PHE A 303 5.33 -17.18 -14.20
C PHE A 303 4.21 -17.76 -15.03
N CYS A 304 2.99 -17.68 -14.52
CA CYS A 304 1.77 -18.05 -15.21
C CYS A 304 1.21 -16.84 -15.97
N LEU A 305 0.82 -17.05 -17.23
CA LEU A 305 0.05 -16.11 -18.05
C LEU A 305 -1.21 -16.79 -18.58
N GLY A 306 -2.37 -16.18 -18.31
CA GLY A 306 -3.66 -16.69 -18.77
C GLY A 306 -3.89 -16.53 -20.28
N LYS A 307 -4.76 -17.37 -20.83
CA LYS A 307 -5.19 -17.31 -22.23
C LYS A 307 -5.84 -15.98 -22.61
N GLU A 308 -6.76 -15.53 -21.77
CA GLU A 308 -7.54 -14.32 -21.99
C GLU A 308 -6.62 -13.09 -21.93
N ASP A 309 -5.78 -13.04 -20.89
CA ASP A 309 -4.75 -12.03 -20.69
C ASP A 309 -3.78 -11.92 -21.88
N LEU A 310 -3.31 -13.07 -22.40
CA LEU A 310 -2.45 -13.10 -23.57
C LEU A 310 -3.20 -12.68 -24.84
N ALA A 311 -4.43 -13.13 -25.03
CA ALA A 311 -5.22 -12.81 -26.22
C ALA A 311 -5.53 -11.31 -26.31
N GLU A 312 -5.81 -10.67 -25.19
CA GLU A 312 -6.03 -9.21 -25.10
C GLU A 312 -4.77 -8.45 -25.51
N VAL A 313 -3.61 -8.83 -24.99
CA VAL A 313 -2.32 -8.23 -25.36
C VAL A 313 -2.00 -8.45 -26.84
N LEU A 314 -2.18 -9.68 -27.34
CA LEU A 314 -1.88 -10.02 -28.73
C LEU A 314 -2.82 -9.35 -29.74
N ALA A 315 -4.00 -8.89 -29.31
CA ALA A 315 -4.90 -8.09 -30.15
C ALA A 315 -4.33 -6.69 -30.44
N GLU A 316 -3.60 -6.10 -29.50
CA GLU A 316 -2.93 -4.81 -29.68
C GLU A 316 -1.61 -4.92 -30.47
N PHE A 317 -0.94 -6.08 -30.41
CA PHE A 317 0.38 -6.30 -31.01
C PHE A 317 0.39 -7.45 -32.05
N PRO A 318 -0.08 -7.21 -33.29
CA PRO A 318 -0.23 -8.26 -34.31
C PRO A 318 1.10 -8.91 -34.74
N CYS A 319 2.21 -8.18 -34.74
CA CYS A 319 3.54 -8.73 -35.04
C CYS A 319 3.96 -9.81 -34.02
N ALA A 320 3.67 -9.58 -32.74
CA ALA A 320 3.98 -10.55 -31.68
C ALA A 320 3.08 -11.78 -31.76
N ARG A 321 1.80 -11.57 -32.13
CA ARG A 321 0.85 -12.65 -32.39
C ARG A 321 1.34 -13.56 -33.51
N ALA A 322 1.76 -12.99 -34.64
CA ALA A 322 2.31 -13.74 -35.76
C ALA A 322 3.57 -14.54 -35.38
N ALA A 323 4.47 -13.95 -34.59
CA ALA A 323 5.67 -14.64 -34.10
C ALA A 323 5.33 -15.85 -33.21
N MET A 324 4.35 -15.69 -32.33
CA MET A 324 3.83 -16.76 -31.47
C MET A 324 3.13 -17.86 -32.26
N GLU A 325 2.26 -17.51 -33.22
CA GLU A 325 1.59 -18.46 -34.12
C GLU A 325 2.59 -19.26 -34.97
N ALA A 326 3.60 -18.59 -35.53
CA ALA A 326 4.66 -19.25 -36.29
C ALA A 326 5.44 -20.26 -35.44
N LYS A 327 5.76 -19.90 -34.19
CA LYS A 327 6.48 -20.81 -33.29
C LYS A 327 5.62 -21.98 -32.84
N GLY A 328 4.35 -21.75 -32.53
CA GLY A 328 3.40 -22.82 -32.20
C GLY A 328 3.20 -23.79 -33.37
N ARG A 329 3.14 -23.27 -34.61
CA ARG A 329 3.05 -24.08 -35.82
C ARG A 329 4.30 -24.95 -36.02
N GLU A 330 5.49 -24.38 -35.82
CA GLU A 330 6.76 -25.13 -35.88
C GLU A 330 6.77 -26.31 -34.89
N LEU A 331 6.28 -26.09 -33.66
CA LEU A 331 6.23 -27.12 -32.63
C LEU A 331 5.19 -28.21 -32.96
N LEU A 332 4.00 -27.84 -33.44
CA LEU A 332 2.98 -28.80 -33.87
C LEU A 332 3.45 -29.67 -35.04
N LEU A 333 4.20 -29.10 -36.00
CA LEU A 333 4.81 -29.85 -37.10
C LEU A 333 5.84 -30.86 -36.59
N ARG A 334 6.72 -30.45 -35.67
CA ARG A 334 7.71 -31.36 -35.05
C ARG A 334 7.07 -32.51 -34.29
N MET A 335 5.89 -32.27 -33.71
CA MET A 335 5.12 -33.28 -32.97
C MET A 335 4.23 -34.15 -33.88
N GLY A 336 4.12 -33.83 -35.18
CA GLY A 336 3.22 -34.52 -36.10
C GLY A 336 1.72 -34.31 -35.78
N GLN A 337 1.38 -33.23 -35.07
CA GLN A 337 0.00 -32.92 -34.61
C GLN A 337 -0.69 -31.83 -35.44
N LEU A 338 -0.11 -31.44 -36.57
CA LEU A 338 -0.69 -30.49 -37.51
C LEU A 338 -1.19 -31.21 -38.77
N ASP A 339 -2.49 -31.14 -39.02
CA ASP A 339 -3.06 -31.53 -40.31
C ASP A 339 -2.99 -30.33 -41.28
N THR A 340 -1.99 -30.36 -42.16
CA THR A 340 -1.76 -29.32 -43.17
C THR A 340 -2.92 -29.21 -44.18
N GLY A 341 -3.64 -30.30 -44.43
CA GLY A 341 -4.81 -30.30 -45.31
C GLY A 341 -6.00 -29.59 -44.66
N ALA A 342 -6.27 -29.89 -43.38
CA ALA A 342 -7.29 -29.19 -42.60
C ALA A 342 -6.94 -27.71 -42.38
N GLU A 343 -5.66 -27.37 -42.18
CA GLU A 343 -5.18 -25.99 -42.09
C GLU A 343 -5.47 -25.21 -43.40
N ALA A 344 -5.12 -25.80 -44.55
CA ALA A 344 -5.39 -25.21 -45.87
C ALA A 344 -6.90 -25.06 -46.16
N ALA A 345 -7.70 -26.05 -45.77
CA ALA A 345 -9.16 -25.99 -45.92
C ALA A 345 -9.79 -24.89 -45.04
N ALA A 346 -9.35 -24.79 -43.78
CA ALA A 346 -9.85 -23.78 -42.84
C ALA A 346 -9.45 -22.36 -43.26
N THR A 347 -8.22 -22.16 -43.72
CA THR A 347 -7.76 -20.86 -44.25
C THR A 347 -8.51 -20.46 -45.53
N ALA A 348 -8.76 -21.41 -46.45
CA ALA A 348 -9.57 -21.16 -47.64
C ALA A 348 -11.03 -20.83 -47.30
N ALA A 349 -11.62 -21.50 -46.31
CA ALA A 349 -12.98 -21.23 -45.84
C ALA A 349 -13.11 -19.83 -45.22
N GLU A 350 -12.14 -19.40 -44.42
CA GLU A 350 -12.14 -18.06 -43.82
C GLU A 350 -11.92 -16.97 -44.88
N ALA A 351 -10.98 -17.16 -45.82
CA ALA A 351 -10.82 -16.23 -46.94
C ALA A 351 -12.11 -16.11 -47.78
N LYS A 352 -12.88 -17.19 -47.93
CA LYS A 352 -14.19 -17.16 -48.57
C LYS A 352 -15.23 -16.41 -47.72
N ALA A 353 -15.20 -16.59 -46.41
CA ALA A 353 -16.07 -15.87 -45.48
C ALA A 353 -15.78 -14.37 -45.48
N GLU A 354 -14.52 -13.95 -45.40
CA GLU A 354 -14.10 -12.55 -45.49
C GLU A 354 -14.53 -11.91 -46.81
N ARG A 355 -14.36 -12.61 -47.94
CA ARG A 355 -14.84 -12.13 -49.24
C ARG A 355 -16.35 -11.92 -49.27
N ARG A 356 -17.12 -12.81 -48.65
CA ARG A 356 -18.58 -12.65 -48.50
C ARG A 356 -18.92 -11.47 -47.61
N LEU A 357 -18.20 -11.29 -46.51
CA LEU A 357 -18.41 -10.21 -45.54
C LEU A 357 -18.16 -8.85 -46.20
N ARG A 358 -17.04 -8.71 -46.92
CA ARG A 358 -16.76 -7.52 -47.75
C ARG A 358 -17.83 -7.28 -48.81
N GLY A 359 -18.34 -8.34 -49.43
CA GLY A 359 -19.45 -8.23 -50.39
C GLY A 359 -20.73 -7.70 -49.75
N LEU A 360 -21.05 -8.15 -48.53
CA LEU A 360 -22.20 -7.67 -47.75
C LEU A 360 -22.00 -6.23 -47.27
N GLU A 361 -20.79 -5.84 -46.86
CA GLU A 361 -20.46 -4.46 -46.48
C GLU A 361 -20.69 -3.49 -47.64
N VAL A 362 -20.18 -3.81 -48.84
CA VAL A 362 -20.41 -3.00 -50.04
C VAL A 362 -21.90 -2.94 -50.41
N ALA A 363 -22.63 -4.04 -50.27
CA ALA A 363 -24.07 -4.05 -50.50
C ALA A 363 -24.84 -3.18 -49.49
N LEU A 364 -24.42 -3.21 -48.22
CA LEU A 364 -25.00 -2.40 -47.15
C LEU A 364 -24.75 -0.91 -47.38
N GLU A 365 -23.53 -0.51 -47.75
CA GLU A 365 -23.20 0.86 -48.15
C GLU A 365 -24.05 1.31 -49.36
N GLY A 366 -24.25 0.41 -50.32
CA GLY A 366 -25.13 0.63 -51.47
C GLY A 366 -26.61 0.83 -51.08
N LEU A 367 -27.11 0.12 -50.08
CA LEU A 367 -28.46 0.31 -49.56
C LEU A 367 -28.61 1.60 -48.76
N GLN A 368 -27.63 1.92 -47.90
CA GLN A 368 -27.60 3.16 -47.13
C GLN A 368 -27.62 4.39 -48.04
N THR A 369 -26.82 4.39 -49.10
CA THR A 369 -26.80 5.48 -50.09
C THR A 369 -28.12 5.62 -50.86
N ARG A 370 -28.79 4.52 -51.21
CA ARG A 370 -30.13 4.54 -51.83
C ARG A 370 -31.21 5.06 -50.88
N ALA A 371 -31.19 4.62 -49.62
CA ALA A 371 -32.11 5.09 -48.59
C ALA A 371 -31.96 6.60 -48.37
N ALA A 372 -30.72 7.10 -48.27
CA ALA A 372 -30.45 8.53 -48.15
C ALA A 372 -31.00 9.34 -49.34
N ARG A 373 -30.88 8.83 -50.57
CA ARG A 373 -31.50 9.48 -51.75
C ARG A 373 -33.02 9.50 -51.70
N LEU A 374 -33.65 8.40 -51.31
CA LEU A 374 -35.12 8.32 -51.21
C LEU A 374 -35.66 9.26 -50.14
N LEU A 375 -35.00 9.34 -48.98
CA LEU A 375 -35.35 10.30 -47.94
C LEU A 375 -35.27 11.74 -48.45
N ALA A 376 -34.16 12.11 -49.12
CA ALA A 376 -34.01 13.43 -49.71
C ALA A 376 -35.09 13.74 -50.78
N GLN A 377 -35.47 12.75 -51.59
CA GLN A 377 -36.56 12.91 -52.57
C GLN A 377 -37.92 13.10 -51.91
N LEU A 378 -38.21 12.34 -50.85
CA LEU A 378 -39.45 12.46 -50.09
C LEU A 378 -39.55 13.83 -49.41
N GLU A 379 -38.49 14.29 -48.74
CA GLU A 379 -38.42 15.63 -48.15
C GLU A 379 -38.64 16.73 -49.19
N ALA A 380 -37.96 16.65 -50.34
CA ALA A 380 -38.15 17.60 -51.43
C ALA A 380 -39.58 17.57 -51.99
N SER A 381 -40.20 16.39 -52.09
CA SER A 381 -41.59 16.24 -52.54
C SER A 381 -42.58 16.83 -51.53
N ALA A 382 -42.37 16.60 -50.23
CA ALA A 382 -43.18 17.13 -49.15
C ALA A 382 -43.10 18.67 -49.09
N LEU A 383 -41.90 19.24 -49.22
CA LEU A 383 -41.68 20.69 -49.33
C LEU A 383 -42.43 21.28 -50.53
N ARG A 384 -42.36 20.65 -51.70
CA ARG A 384 -43.10 21.09 -52.90
C ARG A 384 -44.61 21.03 -52.70
N MET A 385 -45.12 19.98 -52.06
CA MET A 385 -46.54 19.84 -51.74
C MET A 385 -46.99 20.93 -50.75
N ALA A 386 -46.23 21.16 -49.68
CA ALA A 386 -46.51 22.22 -48.69
C ALA A 386 -46.56 23.62 -49.34
N LEU A 387 -45.59 23.95 -50.19
CA LEU A 387 -45.58 25.21 -50.94
C LEU A 387 -46.75 25.35 -51.93
N ARG A 388 -47.29 24.22 -52.43
CA ARG A 388 -48.43 24.20 -53.34
C ARG A 388 -49.75 24.39 -52.59
N VAL A 389 -49.89 23.78 -51.41
CA VAL A 389 -51.02 23.99 -50.49
C VAL A 389 -51.08 25.45 -50.06
N GLN A 390 -49.95 26.02 -49.60
CA GLN A 390 -49.89 27.42 -49.18
C GLN A 390 -50.24 28.40 -50.31
N ARG A 391 -49.89 28.09 -51.56
CA ARG A 391 -50.29 28.88 -52.74
C ARG A 391 -51.77 28.78 -53.07
N LEU A 392 -52.43 27.65 -52.75
CA LEU A 392 -53.86 27.45 -52.97
C LEU A 392 -54.69 28.09 -51.86
N GLU A 393 -54.19 28.14 -50.63
CA GLU A 393 -54.84 28.79 -49.48
C GLU A 393 -54.72 30.32 -49.49
N GLY A 394 -53.76 30.88 -50.23
CA GLY A 394 -53.57 32.33 -50.38
C GLY A 394 -54.35 33.01 -51.51
N ARG A 395 -55.29 32.29 -52.14
CA ARG A 395 -56.25 32.79 -53.15
C ARG A 395 -57.66 32.60 -52.62
#